data_AF-A0A484X473-F1
#
_entry.id   AF-A0A484X473-F1
#
_cell.length_a   1.000
_cell.length_b   1.000
_cell.length_c   1.000
_cell.angle_alpha   90.00
_cell.angle_beta   90.00
_cell.angle_gamma   90.00
#
_symmetry.space_group_name_H-M   'P 1'
#
loop_
_entity.id
_entity.type
_entity.pdbx_description
1 polymer ?
#
loop_
_entity_poly.entity_id
_entity_poly.type
_entity_poly.pdbx_seq_one_letter_code
_entity_poly.pdbx_strand_id
1 'polypeptide(L)'
;MFLGALVGGIIGDKTGRRNAFILYEAIHIASMVVGAFSPNMDFLIACRFVMGVGLGALLVTLFAGFTEYMPGRNRGTWSSRVSFIGNWSYPLCSLIAMGLTPLISAEWNWRVQLLIPAILSLIATALAWRYFPESPRWLESRGRYQEAEKVMRSIEEGVIRQTGKPLPPVVIADDGKAPQAVPYSALLTGVLLKRVILGSCVLIAMNVVQYTLINWLPTIFMTQGINLKDSIVLNTMSMFGAPFGIFIVMLVMDKIPRKTMGMGLLILIAVLGYIYSLQTSMLLITLIGFFLITFVYMYVCYASAVYVPEIWPTEAKLRGSGLANAVGRISGIAAPYAVAVLLSSYGVTGVFILLGAVSIIVAIAIATHWN
;
A
#
# COMPACT_ATOMS: atom_id res chain seq x y z
N MET A 1 -1.72 12.01 0.20
CA MET A 1 -1.94 10.74 0.94
C MET A 1 -1.72 10.84 2.43
N PHE A 2 -0.63 11.46 2.90
CA PHE A 2 -0.34 11.61 4.34
C PHE A 2 -1.51 12.24 5.12
N LEU A 3 -1.94 13.45 4.73
CA LEU A 3 -3.04 14.17 5.39
C LEU A 3 -4.36 13.37 5.38
N GLY A 4 -4.68 12.74 4.26
CA GLY A 4 -5.86 11.88 4.13
C GLY A 4 -5.85 10.71 5.12
N ALA A 5 -4.70 10.07 5.35
CA ALA A 5 -4.61 8.99 6.32
C ALA A 5 -4.81 9.46 7.77
N LEU A 6 -4.33 10.66 8.12
CA LEU A 6 -4.50 11.22 9.47
C LEU A 6 -5.97 11.52 9.77
N VAL A 7 -6.67 12.15 8.82
CA VAL A 7 -8.06 12.59 9.01
C VAL A 7 -9.04 11.45 8.71
N GLY A 8 -8.67 10.52 7.82
CA GLY A 8 -9.54 9.48 7.28
C GLY A 8 -10.12 8.56 8.34
N GLY A 9 -9.30 8.17 9.33
CA GLY A 9 -9.75 7.35 10.46
C GLY A 9 -10.77 8.07 11.34
N ILE A 10 -10.54 9.35 11.66
CA ILE A 10 -11.41 10.14 12.55
C ILE A 10 -12.79 10.31 11.94
N ILE A 11 -12.86 10.66 10.66
CA ILE A 11 -14.13 10.79 9.95
C ILE A 11 -14.78 9.40 9.80
N GLY A 12 -14.00 8.35 9.47
CA GLY A 12 -14.50 6.98 9.35
C GLY A 12 -15.15 6.44 10.63
N ASP A 13 -14.57 6.75 11.79
CA ASP A 13 -15.14 6.39 13.09
C ASP A 13 -16.40 7.19 13.41
N LYS A 14 -16.53 8.42 12.90
CA LYS A 14 -17.71 9.27 13.12
C LYS A 14 -18.88 8.93 12.18
N THR A 15 -18.63 8.71 10.90
CA THR A 15 -19.67 8.58 9.86
C THR A 15 -20.02 7.13 9.51
N GLY A 16 -19.19 6.17 9.92
CA GLY A 16 -19.32 4.75 9.59
C GLY A 16 -18.36 4.33 8.49
N ARG A 17 -18.00 3.04 8.47
CA ARG A 17 -17.02 2.47 7.53
C ARG A 17 -17.53 2.53 6.10
N ARG A 18 -18.80 2.19 5.88
CA ARG A 18 -19.42 2.22 4.54
C ARG A 18 -19.51 3.65 4.00
N ASN A 19 -20.05 4.58 4.79
CA ASN A 19 -20.24 5.95 4.35
C ASN A 19 -18.90 6.66 4.11
N ALA A 20 -17.91 6.43 4.96
CA ALA A 20 -16.58 6.97 4.78
C ALA A 20 -15.89 6.42 3.53
N PHE A 21 -16.00 5.11 3.27
CA PHE A 21 -15.51 4.52 2.02
C PHE A 21 -16.11 5.23 0.80
N ILE A 22 -17.44 5.35 0.72
CA ILE A 22 -18.13 6.00 -0.41
C ILE A 22 -17.70 7.47 -0.54
N LEU A 23 -17.58 8.20 0.58
CA LEU A 23 -17.17 9.60 0.57
C LEU A 23 -15.75 9.77 0.00
N TYR A 24 -14.77 9.02 0.49
CA TYR A 24 -13.39 9.16 0.03
C TYR A 24 -13.21 8.71 -1.42
N GLU A 25 -13.93 7.66 -1.81
CA GLU A 25 -13.97 7.19 -3.19
C GLU A 25 -14.57 8.26 -4.12
N ALA A 26 -15.67 8.89 -3.71
CA ALA A 26 -16.29 9.99 -4.47
C ALA A 26 -15.34 11.19 -4.62
N ILE A 27 -14.64 11.60 -3.55
CA ILE A 27 -13.63 12.67 -3.61
C ILE A 27 -12.51 12.29 -4.58
N HIS A 28 -12.05 11.04 -4.53
CA HIS A 28 -10.98 10.56 -5.41
C HIS A 28 -11.42 10.57 -6.88
N ILE A 29 -12.58 10.00 -7.20
CA ILE A 29 -13.15 9.95 -8.56
C ILE A 29 -13.40 11.36 -9.10
N ALA A 30 -14.06 12.23 -8.33
CA ALA A 30 -14.33 13.60 -8.75
C ALA A 30 -13.03 14.34 -9.10
N SER A 31 -12.00 14.18 -8.26
CA SER A 31 -10.70 14.81 -8.51
C SER A 31 -9.96 14.22 -9.72
N MET A 32 -10.14 12.92 -10.02
CA MET A 32 -9.62 12.29 -11.25
C MET A 32 -10.30 12.83 -12.50
N VAL A 33 -11.63 12.91 -12.49
CA VAL A 33 -12.41 13.41 -13.63
C VAL A 33 -12.10 14.88 -13.87
N VAL A 34 -12.14 15.72 -12.83
CA VAL A 34 -11.80 17.15 -12.94
C VAL A 34 -10.34 17.33 -13.36
N GLY A 35 -9.42 16.52 -12.81
CA GLY A 35 -8.01 16.53 -13.19
C GLY A 35 -7.77 16.15 -14.66
N ALA A 36 -8.58 15.24 -15.22
CA ALA A 36 -8.49 14.87 -16.63
C ALA A 36 -8.85 16.03 -17.58
N PHE A 37 -9.62 17.03 -17.11
CA PHE A 37 -9.95 18.24 -17.85
C PHE A 37 -9.12 19.46 -17.42
N SER A 38 -7.97 19.25 -16.75
CA SER A 38 -7.15 20.37 -16.28
C SER A 38 -6.67 21.26 -17.44
N PRO A 39 -6.76 22.59 -17.31
CA PRO A 39 -6.30 23.54 -18.33
C PRO A 39 -4.81 23.86 -18.22
N ASN A 40 -4.20 23.70 -17.04
CA ASN A 40 -2.80 24.00 -16.78
C ASN A 40 -2.22 23.09 -15.68
N MET A 41 -0.89 23.16 -15.51
CA MET A 41 -0.15 22.30 -14.57
C MET A 41 -0.55 22.56 -13.11
N ASP A 42 -0.71 23.82 -12.71
CA ASP A 42 -1.05 24.18 -11.32
C ASP A 42 -2.40 23.61 -10.89
N PHE A 43 -3.39 23.68 -11.79
CA PHE A 43 -4.70 23.08 -11.58
C PHE A 43 -4.62 21.55 -11.47
N LEU A 44 -3.80 20.91 -12.32
CA LEU A 44 -3.56 19.47 -12.25
C LEU A 44 -2.89 19.06 -10.94
N ILE A 45 -1.92 19.86 -10.45
CA ILE A 45 -1.25 19.64 -9.17
C ILE A 45 -2.25 19.75 -8.02
N ALA A 46 -3.12 20.76 -8.02
CA ALA A 46 -4.18 20.91 -7.03
C ALA A 46 -5.14 19.70 -7.05
N CYS A 47 -5.57 19.26 -8.22
CA CYS A 47 -6.40 18.05 -8.36
C CYS A 47 -5.67 16.81 -7.83
N ARG A 48 -4.38 16.63 -8.16
CA ARG A 48 -3.54 15.52 -7.68
C ARG A 48 -3.38 15.53 -6.16
N PHE A 49 -3.30 16.71 -5.55
CA PHE A 49 -3.30 16.84 -4.10
C PHE A 49 -4.61 16.33 -3.49
N VAL A 50 -5.77 16.76 -4.00
CA VAL A 50 -7.08 16.30 -3.52
C VAL A 50 -7.28 14.79 -3.78
N MET A 51 -6.92 14.29 -4.97
CA MET A 51 -6.89 12.86 -5.29
C MET A 51 -6.09 12.08 -4.24
N GLY A 52 -4.90 12.60 -3.89
CA GLY A 52 -4.02 12.01 -2.89
C GLY A 52 -4.61 12.04 -1.48
N VAL A 53 -5.39 13.06 -1.10
CA VAL A 53 -6.10 13.10 0.19
C VAL A 53 -7.18 12.02 0.21
N GLY A 54 -8.01 11.93 -0.82
CA GLY A 54 -9.05 10.89 -0.95
C GLY A 54 -8.47 9.48 -0.86
N LEU A 55 -7.46 9.16 -1.68
CA LEU A 55 -6.80 7.85 -1.68
C LEU A 55 -6.13 7.53 -0.33
N GLY A 56 -5.53 8.54 0.32
CA GLY A 56 -4.93 8.37 1.63
C GLY A 56 -5.93 7.97 2.72
N ALA A 57 -7.10 8.62 2.72
CA ALA A 57 -8.20 8.35 3.66
C ALA A 57 -8.89 7.02 3.37
N LEU A 58 -9.07 6.71 2.08
CA LEU A 58 -9.62 5.45 1.60
C LEU A 58 -8.80 4.26 2.08
N LEU A 59 -7.47 4.29 1.90
CA LEU A 59 -6.59 3.20 2.33
C LEU A 59 -6.73 2.89 3.82
N VAL A 60 -6.73 3.92 4.68
CA VAL A 60 -6.87 3.72 6.13
C VAL A 60 -8.24 3.12 6.47
N THR A 61 -9.30 3.63 5.85
CA THR A 61 -10.67 3.18 6.12
C THR A 61 -10.90 1.76 5.63
N LEU A 62 -10.35 1.40 4.47
CA LEU A 62 -10.49 0.07 3.88
C LEU A 62 -9.76 -0.98 4.74
N PHE A 63 -8.49 -0.73 5.09
CA PHE A 63 -7.73 -1.69 5.91
C PHE A 63 -8.30 -1.83 7.32
N ALA A 64 -8.75 -0.73 7.95
CA ALA A 64 -9.39 -0.80 9.26
C ALA A 64 -10.75 -1.50 9.18
N GLY A 65 -11.64 -1.04 8.30
CA GLY A 65 -12.99 -1.54 8.14
C GLY A 65 -13.04 -3.01 7.73
N PHE A 66 -12.17 -3.44 6.81
CA PHE A 66 -12.14 -4.83 6.34
C PHE A 66 -11.92 -5.84 7.48
N THR A 67 -11.12 -5.48 8.50
CA THR A 67 -10.89 -6.37 9.65
C THR A 67 -12.10 -6.55 10.55
N GLU A 68 -13.08 -5.64 10.48
CA GLU A 68 -14.31 -5.69 11.28
C GLU A 68 -15.31 -6.71 10.73
N TYR A 69 -15.24 -7.05 9.44
CA TYR A 69 -16.08 -8.07 8.80
C TYR A 69 -15.46 -9.48 8.80
N MET A 70 -14.18 -9.60 9.20
CA MET A 70 -13.42 -10.85 9.10
C MET A 70 -13.26 -11.56 10.46
N PRO A 71 -13.32 -12.91 10.49
CA PRO A 71 -13.05 -13.69 11.69
C PRO A 71 -11.66 -13.39 12.25
N GLY A 72 -11.57 -13.17 13.57
CA GLY A 72 -10.32 -12.78 14.26
C GLY A 72 -9.12 -13.67 13.93
N ARG A 73 -9.33 -14.99 13.84
CA ARG A 73 -8.28 -15.99 13.59
C ARG A 73 -7.62 -15.87 12.20
N ASN A 74 -8.34 -15.37 11.20
CA ASN A 74 -7.90 -15.39 9.80
C ASN A 74 -7.77 -13.99 9.18
N ARG A 75 -7.78 -12.93 10.00
CA ARG A 75 -7.68 -11.52 9.54
C ARG A 75 -6.46 -11.26 8.68
N GLY A 76 -5.29 -11.76 9.11
CA GLY A 76 -4.04 -11.59 8.37
C GLY A 76 -4.10 -12.21 6.97
N THR A 77 -4.60 -13.45 6.85
CA THR A 77 -4.75 -14.13 5.56
C THR A 77 -5.68 -13.38 4.61
N TRP A 78 -6.83 -12.91 5.10
CA TRP A 78 -7.78 -12.17 4.27
C TRP A 78 -7.24 -10.79 3.87
N SER A 79 -6.59 -10.06 4.78
CA SER A 79 -5.93 -8.79 4.48
C SER A 79 -4.84 -8.96 3.42
N SER A 80 -4.09 -10.05 3.50
CA SER A 80 -3.07 -10.38 2.51
C SER A 80 -3.69 -10.70 1.14
N ARG A 81 -4.77 -11.49 1.07
CA ARG A 81 -5.50 -11.77 -0.18
C ARG A 81 -6.02 -10.49 -0.84
N VAL A 82 -6.59 -9.57 -0.07
CA VAL A 82 -7.01 -8.26 -0.57
C VAL A 82 -5.82 -7.49 -1.14
N SER A 83 -4.67 -7.53 -0.45
CA SER A 83 -3.44 -6.90 -0.94
C SER A 83 -2.95 -7.53 -2.25
N PHE A 84 -3.03 -8.86 -2.41
CA PHE A 84 -2.68 -9.52 -3.68
C PHE A 84 -3.56 -9.03 -4.83
N ILE A 85 -4.88 -9.02 -4.65
CA ILE A 85 -5.82 -8.53 -5.67
C ILE A 85 -5.55 -7.05 -5.97
N GLY A 86 -5.36 -6.22 -4.94
CA GLY A 86 -5.11 -4.79 -5.10
C GLY A 86 -3.83 -4.47 -5.88
N ASN A 87 -2.80 -5.31 -5.79
CA ASN A 87 -1.53 -5.09 -6.48
C ASN A 87 -1.53 -5.49 -7.95
N TRP A 88 -2.59 -6.15 -8.44
CA TRP A 88 -2.82 -6.27 -9.88
C TRP A 88 -3.13 -4.92 -10.54
N SER A 89 -3.49 -3.88 -9.76
CA SER A 89 -3.70 -2.54 -10.29
C SER A 89 -2.48 -2.00 -11.05
N TYR A 90 -1.25 -2.26 -10.60
CA TYR A 90 -0.02 -1.80 -11.25
C TYR A 90 0.16 -2.36 -12.68
N PRO A 91 0.21 -3.69 -12.89
CA PRO A 91 0.34 -4.25 -14.24
C PRO A 91 -0.90 -3.95 -15.09
N LEU A 92 -2.11 -3.91 -14.54
CA LEU A 92 -3.32 -3.57 -15.31
C LEU A 92 -3.28 -2.12 -15.82
N CYS A 93 -2.93 -1.15 -14.97
CA CYS A 93 -2.75 0.23 -15.41
C CYS A 93 -1.63 0.38 -16.44
N SER A 94 -0.53 -0.38 -16.28
CA SER A 94 0.57 -0.37 -17.25
C SER A 94 0.18 -1.01 -18.59
N LEU A 95 -0.64 -2.07 -18.58
CA LEU A 95 -1.22 -2.67 -19.79
C LEU A 95 -2.16 -1.71 -20.51
N ILE A 96 -3.00 -0.98 -19.77
CA ILE A 96 -3.86 0.07 -20.32
C ILE A 96 -2.99 1.13 -21.00
N ALA A 97 -1.94 1.61 -20.31
CA ALA A 97 -1.00 2.57 -20.90
C ALA A 97 -0.34 2.02 -22.17
N MET A 98 0.16 0.78 -22.13
CA MET A 98 0.79 0.10 -23.27
C MET A 98 -0.14 -0.01 -24.49
N GLY A 99 -1.42 -0.35 -24.27
CA GLY A 99 -2.41 -0.43 -25.35
C GLY A 99 -2.89 0.93 -25.86
N LEU A 100 -2.95 1.94 -25.00
CA LEU A 100 -3.52 3.25 -25.33
C LEU A 100 -2.51 4.22 -25.96
N THR A 101 -1.24 4.16 -25.56
CA THR A 101 -0.16 5.01 -26.08
C THR A 101 -0.02 5.03 -27.61
N PRO A 102 -0.15 3.91 -28.35
CA PRO A 102 -0.09 3.96 -29.81
C PRO A 102 -1.38 4.47 -30.49
N LEU A 103 -2.52 4.52 -29.78
CA LEU A 103 -3.84 4.77 -30.37
C LEU A 103 -4.30 6.23 -30.28
N ILE A 104 -3.76 7.00 -29.33
CA ILE A 104 -4.26 8.34 -28.99
C ILE A 104 -3.09 9.34 -28.96
N SER A 105 -3.36 10.59 -29.33
CA SER A 105 -2.38 11.67 -29.21
C SER A 105 -1.90 11.85 -27.77
N ALA A 106 -0.66 12.33 -27.59
CA ALA A 106 -0.05 12.51 -26.28
C ALA A 106 -0.90 13.40 -25.35
N GLU A 107 -1.59 14.41 -25.91
CA GLU A 107 -2.47 15.32 -25.15
C GLU A 107 -3.67 14.60 -24.52
N TRP A 108 -4.33 13.72 -25.28
CA TRP A 108 -5.49 12.98 -24.79
C TRP A 108 -5.11 11.72 -24.03
N ASN A 109 -3.92 11.18 -24.27
CA ASN A 109 -3.48 9.91 -23.70
C ASN A 109 -3.51 9.92 -22.15
N TRP A 110 -2.85 10.88 -21.50
CA TRP A 110 -2.82 10.95 -20.03
C TRP A 110 -4.19 11.31 -19.43
N ARG A 111 -5.02 12.08 -20.16
CA ARG A 111 -6.40 12.42 -19.75
C ARG A 111 -7.27 11.16 -19.70
N VAL A 112 -7.22 10.35 -20.76
CA VAL A 112 -7.97 9.09 -20.85
C VAL A 112 -7.45 8.08 -19.82
N GLN A 113 -6.14 8.03 -19.56
CA GLN A 113 -5.57 7.20 -18.48
C GLN A 113 -6.03 7.61 -17.07
N LEU A 114 -6.48 8.85 -16.86
CA LEU A 114 -7.17 9.26 -15.62
C LEU A 114 -8.65 8.88 -15.63
N LEU A 115 -9.32 8.95 -16.79
CA LEU A 115 -10.75 8.66 -16.90
C LEU A 115 -11.08 7.17 -16.80
N ILE A 116 -10.26 6.29 -17.38
CA ILE A 116 -10.53 4.83 -17.34
C ILE A 116 -10.62 4.31 -15.90
N PRO A 117 -9.63 4.54 -15.01
CA PRO A 117 -9.75 4.09 -13.62
C PRO A 117 -10.85 4.83 -12.86
N ALA A 118 -11.15 6.09 -13.20
CA ALA A 118 -12.25 6.82 -12.58
C ALA A 118 -13.62 6.18 -12.88
N ILE A 119 -13.85 5.73 -14.11
CA ILE A 119 -15.06 5.01 -14.50
C ILE A 119 -15.14 3.64 -13.81
N LEU A 120 -14.04 2.89 -13.77
CA LEU A 120 -13.99 1.60 -13.06
C LEU A 120 -14.27 1.78 -11.56
N SER A 121 -13.70 2.82 -10.94
CA SER A 121 -13.93 3.18 -9.54
C SER A 121 -15.38 3.62 -9.29
N LEU A 122 -16.00 4.32 -10.24
CA LEU A 122 -17.42 4.68 -10.17
C LEU A 122 -18.32 3.44 -10.20
N ILE A 123 -18.03 2.47 -11.07
CA ILE A 123 -18.75 1.19 -11.11
C ILE A 123 -18.58 0.46 -9.77
N ALA A 124 -17.34 0.39 -9.25
CA ALA A 124 -17.07 -0.21 -7.94
C ALA A 124 -17.81 0.50 -6.80
N THR A 125 -17.90 1.84 -6.85
CA THR A 125 -18.64 2.65 -5.87
C THR A 125 -20.13 2.36 -5.93
N ALA A 126 -20.72 2.24 -7.13
CA ALA A 126 -22.13 1.90 -7.29
C ALA A 126 -22.46 0.51 -6.75
N LEU A 127 -21.56 -0.46 -6.98
CA LEU A 127 -21.67 -1.81 -6.40
C LEU A 127 -21.53 -1.77 -4.87
N ALA A 128 -20.55 -1.05 -4.34
CA ALA A 128 -20.34 -0.90 -2.91
C ALA A 128 -21.54 -0.21 -2.24
N TRP A 129 -22.13 0.81 -2.86
CA TRP A 129 -23.35 1.45 -2.36
C TRP A 129 -24.45 0.41 -2.18
N ARG A 130 -24.64 -0.49 -3.14
CA ARG A 130 -25.73 -1.49 -3.08
C ARG A 130 -25.46 -2.65 -2.13
N TYR A 131 -24.23 -3.15 -2.07
CA TYR A 131 -23.92 -4.43 -1.44
C TYR A 131 -23.05 -4.34 -0.20
N PHE A 132 -22.34 -3.24 0.04
CA PHE A 132 -21.43 -3.13 1.18
C PHE A 132 -22.23 -2.71 2.42
N PRO A 133 -22.41 -3.59 3.43
CA PRO A 133 -23.14 -3.25 4.64
C PRO A 133 -22.29 -2.37 5.56
N GLU A 134 -22.94 -1.63 6.45
CA GLU A 134 -22.22 -0.93 7.52
C GLU A 134 -21.63 -1.93 8.52
N SER A 135 -20.53 -1.56 9.18
CA SER A 135 -19.87 -2.46 10.14
C SER A 135 -20.77 -2.76 11.34
N PRO A 136 -21.00 -4.05 11.69
CA PRO A 136 -21.73 -4.43 12.89
C PRO A 136 -21.15 -3.81 14.16
N ARG A 137 -19.81 -3.83 14.28
CA ARG A 137 -19.09 -3.27 15.43
C ARG A 137 -19.26 -1.76 15.55
N TRP A 138 -19.25 -1.06 14.40
CA TRP A 138 -19.49 0.37 14.40
C TRP A 138 -20.94 0.68 14.81
N LEU A 139 -21.91 -0.07 14.29
CA LEU A 139 -23.33 0.07 14.65
C LEU A 139 -23.56 -0.14 16.15
N GLU A 140 -22.96 -1.17 16.75
CA GLU A 140 -23.00 -1.40 18.21
C GLU A 140 -22.40 -0.23 19.00
N SER A 141 -21.22 0.28 18.59
CA SER A 141 -20.60 1.42 19.29
C SER A 141 -21.40 2.71 19.20
N ARG A 142 -22.34 2.81 18.26
CA ARG A 142 -23.32 3.89 18.11
C ARG A 142 -24.67 3.60 18.76
N GLY A 143 -24.83 2.48 19.47
CA GLY A 143 -26.08 2.05 20.09
C GLY A 143 -27.15 1.53 19.13
N ARG A 144 -26.80 1.27 17.86
CA ARG A 144 -27.71 0.79 16.80
C ARG A 144 -27.76 -0.74 16.77
N TYR A 145 -28.11 -1.35 17.90
CA TYR A 145 -28.03 -2.80 18.11
C TYR A 145 -28.90 -3.62 17.13
N GLN A 146 -30.13 -3.16 16.83
CA GLN A 146 -31.02 -3.88 15.90
C GLN A 146 -30.45 -3.96 14.48
N GLU A 147 -29.75 -2.91 14.04
CA GLU A 147 -29.11 -2.90 12.72
C GLU A 147 -27.86 -3.74 12.70
N ALA A 148 -27.05 -3.70 13.78
CA ALA A 148 -25.89 -4.56 13.93
C ALA A 148 -26.28 -6.04 13.86
N GLU A 149 -27.34 -6.43 14.60
CA GLU A 149 -27.90 -7.77 14.62
C GLU A 149 -28.38 -8.21 13.23
N LYS A 150 -29.10 -7.32 12.52
CA LYS A 150 -29.56 -7.60 11.15
C LYS A 150 -28.41 -7.89 10.19
N VAL A 151 -27.33 -7.11 10.27
CA VAL A 151 -26.14 -7.32 9.43
C VAL A 151 -25.45 -8.63 9.83
N MET A 152 -25.22 -8.87 11.12
CA MET A 152 -24.56 -10.08 11.60
C MET A 152 -25.33 -11.34 11.21
N ARG A 153 -26.64 -11.36 11.45
CA ARG A 153 -27.52 -12.46 11.04
C ARG A 153 -27.48 -12.74 9.55
N SER A 154 -27.41 -11.71 8.70
CA SER A 154 -27.28 -11.90 7.25
C SER A 154 -25.96 -12.57 6.84
N ILE A 155 -24.87 -12.26 7.54
CA ILE A 155 -23.56 -12.89 7.34
C ILE A 155 -23.62 -14.34 7.82
N GLU A 156 -24.18 -14.58 9.00
CA GLU A 156 -24.33 -15.91 9.61
C GLU A 156 -25.17 -16.85 8.75
N GLU A 157 -26.35 -16.41 8.29
CA GLU A 157 -27.21 -17.16 7.39
C GLU A 157 -26.48 -17.46 6.06
N GLY A 158 -25.68 -16.52 5.55
CA GLY A 158 -24.83 -16.72 4.37
C GLY A 158 -23.79 -17.82 4.58
N VAL A 159 -23.09 -17.82 5.73
CA VAL A 159 -22.09 -18.84 6.08
C VAL A 159 -22.74 -20.22 6.24
N ILE A 160 -23.90 -20.31 6.90
CA ILE A 160 -24.63 -21.56 7.08
C ILE A 160 -25.06 -22.12 5.71
N ARG A 161 -25.59 -21.28 4.82
CA ARG A 161 -25.96 -21.70 3.45
C ARG A 161 -24.76 -22.21 2.64
N GLN A 162 -23.60 -21.58 2.76
CA GLN A 162 -22.40 -21.97 2.00
C GLN A 162 -21.70 -23.21 2.56
N THR A 163 -21.71 -23.39 3.89
CA THR A 163 -20.96 -24.46 4.55
C THR A 163 -21.80 -25.67 4.94
N GLY A 164 -23.13 -25.51 4.99
CA GLY A 164 -24.07 -26.53 5.45
C GLY A 164 -23.94 -26.90 6.93
N LYS A 165 -23.18 -26.12 7.72
CA LYS A 165 -22.87 -26.40 9.13
C LYS A 165 -23.44 -25.32 10.04
N PRO A 166 -23.94 -25.68 11.24
CA PRO A 166 -24.32 -24.69 12.24
C PRO A 166 -23.08 -23.94 12.74
N LEU A 167 -23.29 -22.68 13.15
CA LEU A 167 -22.21 -21.87 13.69
C LEU A 167 -21.79 -22.39 15.07
N PRO A 168 -20.48 -22.39 15.37
CA PRO A 168 -20.01 -22.70 16.71
C PRO A 168 -20.53 -21.65 17.71
N PRO A 169 -20.78 -22.05 18.97
CA PRO A 169 -21.28 -21.13 19.99
C PRO A 169 -20.31 -19.96 20.22
N VAL A 170 -20.88 -18.77 20.44
CA VAL A 170 -20.12 -17.54 20.70
C VAL A 170 -19.41 -17.68 22.04
N VAL A 171 -18.09 -17.87 22.00
CA VAL A 171 -17.26 -17.76 23.19
C VAL A 171 -16.92 -16.28 23.36
N ILE A 172 -17.61 -15.61 24.29
CA ILE A 172 -17.21 -14.28 24.73
C ILE A 172 -15.94 -14.47 25.55
N ALA A 173 -14.79 -14.30 24.90
CA ALA A 173 -13.52 -14.16 25.60
C ALA A 173 -13.52 -12.78 26.25
N ASP A 174 -14.15 -12.66 27.42
CA ASP A 174 -13.90 -11.55 28.32
C ASP A 174 -12.56 -11.83 29.00
N ASP A 175 -11.49 -11.28 28.44
CA ASP A 175 -10.17 -11.35 29.04
C ASP A 175 -10.03 -10.39 30.24
N GLY A 176 -11.11 -9.68 30.62
CA GLY A 176 -11.20 -8.85 31.84
C GLY A 176 -10.23 -7.67 31.86
N LYS A 177 -9.48 -7.45 30.77
CA LYS A 177 -8.45 -6.43 30.65
C LYS A 177 -9.01 -5.28 29.83
N ALA A 178 -9.42 -4.22 30.52
CA ALA A 178 -9.64 -2.94 29.86
C ALA A 178 -8.37 -2.57 29.06
N PRO A 179 -8.48 -2.27 27.75
CA PRO A 179 -7.31 -1.91 26.96
C PRO A 179 -6.65 -0.65 27.55
N GLN A 180 -5.48 -0.83 28.18
CA GLN A 180 -4.71 0.29 28.70
C GLN A 180 -4.15 1.09 27.53
N ALA A 181 -4.63 2.33 27.38
CA ALA A 181 -4.24 3.19 26.29
C ALA A 181 -2.89 3.88 26.59
N VAL A 182 -1.79 3.37 26.03
CA VAL A 182 -0.44 3.93 26.22
C VAL A 182 -0.33 5.33 25.59
N PRO A 183 -0.06 6.41 26.35
CA PRO A 183 -0.02 7.78 25.83
C PRO A 183 1.02 7.96 24.71
N TYR A 184 0.79 8.88 23.78
CA TYR A 184 1.72 9.15 22.67
C TYR A 184 3.13 9.52 23.15
N SER A 185 3.26 10.19 24.29
CA SER A 185 4.56 10.53 24.89
C SER A 185 5.39 9.30 25.27
N ALA A 186 4.75 8.19 25.65
CA ALA A 186 5.45 6.95 25.99
C ALA A 186 6.07 6.27 24.75
N LEU A 187 5.57 6.57 23.54
CA LEU A 187 6.22 6.10 22.30
C LEU A 187 7.56 6.79 22.06
N LEU A 188 7.79 7.95 22.67
CA LEU A 188 9.00 8.75 22.50
C LEU A 188 10.07 8.45 23.57
N THR A 189 9.86 7.44 24.41
CA THR A 189 10.79 7.08 25.49
C THR A 189 11.19 5.61 25.48
N GLY A 190 12.39 5.33 26.00
CA GLY A 190 12.87 3.97 26.29
C GLY A 190 12.85 3.00 25.11
N VAL A 191 12.34 1.79 25.37
CA VAL A 191 12.28 0.67 24.40
C VAL A 191 11.27 0.95 23.27
N LEU A 192 10.22 1.74 23.53
CA LEU A 192 9.22 2.09 22.51
C LEU A 192 9.78 3.06 21.47
N LEU A 193 10.61 4.04 21.87
CA LEU A 193 11.31 4.93 20.94
C LEU A 193 12.19 4.15 19.98
N LYS A 194 12.95 3.19 20.50
CA LYS A 194 13.76 2.27 19.71
C LYS A 194 12.93 1.54 18.64
N ARG A 195 11.74 1.04 19.01
CA ARG A 195 10.77 0.42 18.07
C ARG A 195 10.20 1.42 17.06
N VAL A 196 9.93 2.67 17.44
CA VAL A 196 9.52 3.75 16.52
C VAL A 196 10.59 4.02 15.48
N ILE A 197 11.85 4.17 15.90
CA ILE A 197 12.96 4.43 14.98
C ILE A 197 13.09 3.27 14.00
N LEU A 198 13.15 2.03 14.48
CA LEU A 198 13.29 0.85 13.64
C LEU A 198 12.12 0.66 12.67
N GLY A 199 10.88 0.74 13.18
CA GLY A 199 9.68 0.63 12.35
C GLY A 199 9.61 1.73 11.28
N SER A 200 10.02 2.95 11.64
CA SER A 200 10.12 4.07 10.69
C SER A 200 11.18 3.81 9.64
N CYS A 201 12.40 3.36 10.01
CA CYS A 201 13.46 3.01 9.06
C CYS A 201 13.01 1.94 8.06
N VAL A 202 12.35 0.89 8.53
CA VAL A 202 11.80 -0.19 7.69
C VAL A 202 10.81 0.36 6.66
N LEU A 203 9.90 1.23 7.10
CA LEU A 203 8.92 1.86 6.21
C LEU A 203 9.55 2.92 5.30
N ILE A 204 10.60 3.62 5.74
CA ILE A 204 11.33 4.56 4.90
C ILE A 204 11.96 3.80 3.73
N ALA A 205 12.69 2.71 3.99
CA ALA A 205 13.25 1.86 2.94
C ALA A 205 12.15 1.35 2.00
N MET A 206 11.01 0.91 2.56
CA MET A 206 9.88 0.45 1.76
C MET A 206 9.40 1.53 0.79
N ASN A 207 9.06 2.72 1.31
CA ASN A 207 8.52 3.81 0.50
C ASN A 207 9.55 4.33 -0.52
N VAL A 208 10.82 4.48 -0.11
CA VAL A 208 11.89 4.97 -0.99
C VAL A 208 12.09 4.00 -2.16
N VAL A 209 12.29 2.71 -1.90
CA VAL A 209 12.54 1.71 -2.95
C VAL A 209 11.30 1.55 -3.83
N GLN A 210 10.14 1.36 -3.22
CA GLN A 210 8.88 1.13 -3.93
C GLN A 210 8.53 2.31 -4.86
N TYR A 211 8.45 3.54 -4.33
CA TYR A 211 8.01 4.68 -5.13
C TYR A 211 9.05 5.16 -6.13
N THR A 212 10.34 4.97 -5.85
CA THR A 212 11.38 5.26 -6.84
C THR A 212 11.19 4.37 -8.06
N LEU A 213 11.11 3.06 -7.87
CA LEU A 213 10.99 2.13 -8.98
C LEU A 213 9.66 2.29 -9.72
N ILE A 214 8.53 2.41 -9.03
CA ILE A 214 7.22 2.53 -9.69
C ILE A 214 7.08 3.83 -10.50
N ASN A 215 7.53 4.96 -9.95
CA ASN A 215 7.28 6.26 -10.58
C ASN A 215 8.35 6.64 -11.60
N TRP A 216 9.58 6.13 -11.43
CA TRP A 216 10.73 6.56 -12.24
C TRP A 216 11.22 5.51 -13.23
N LEU A 217 10.79 4.23 -13.17
CA LEU A 217 11.27 3.21 -14.14
C LEU A 217 11.15 3.66 -15.60
N PRO A 218 9.99 4.15 -16.07
CA PRO A 218 9.85 4.57 -17.47
C PRO A 218 10.79 5.72 -17.81
N THR A 219 10.95 6.68 -16.90
CA THR A 219 11.87 7.81 -17.09
C THR A 219 13.33 7.38 -17.09
N ILE A 220 13.70 6.44 -16.23
CA ILE A 220 15.04 5.84 -16.17
C ILE A 220 15.38 5.15 -17.50
N PHE A 221 14.42 4.45 -18.11
CA PHE A 221 14.64 3.84 -19.44
C PHE A 221 14.80 4.88 -20.54
N MET A 222 13.97 5.94 -20.51
CA MET A 222 14.08 7.03 -21.49
C MET A 222 15.41 7.78 -21.38
N THR A 223 15.93 8.00 -20.17
CA THR A 223 17.25 8.63 -19.99
C THR A 223 18.41 7.74 -20.43
N GLN A 224 18.20 6.41 -20.48
CA GLN A 224 19.15 5.46 -21.09
C GLN A 224 19.05 5.38 -22.62
N GLY A 225 18.18 6.18 -23.25
CA GLY A 225 17.99 6.21 -24.70
C GLY A 225 17.00 5.17 -25.24
N ILE A 226 16.29 4.44 -24.37
CA ILE A 226 15.21 3.54 -24.78
C ILE A 226 14.00 4.39 -25.18
N ASN A 227 13.39 4.08 -26.33
CA ASN A 227 12.22 4.84 -26.78
C ASN A 227 11.03 4.68 -25.80
N LEU A 228 10.05 5.58 -25.89
CA LEU A 228 8.89 5.58 -24.98
C LEU A 228 8.07 4.27 -25.05
N LYS A 229 7.88 3.71 -26.25
CA LYS A 229 7.06 2.50 -26.44
C LYS A 229 7.68 1.29 -25.73
N ASP A 230 8.98 1.07 -25.97
CA ASP A 230 9.75 0.00 -25.36
C ASP A 230 9.87 0.22 -23.85
N SER A 231 10.05 1.46 -23.39
CA SER A 231 10.07 1.79 -21.96
C SER A 231 8.77 1.39 -21.25
N ILE A 232 7.61 1.61 -21.89
CA ILE A 232 6.31 1.19 -21.35
C ILE A 232 6.18 -0.33 -21.34
N VAL A 233 6.64 -1.03 -22.38
CA VAL A 233 6.63 -2.50 -22.42
C VAL A 233 7.50 -3.08 -21.32
N LEU A 234 8.74 -2.62 -21.19
CA LEU A 234 9.69 -3.06 -20.16
C LEU A 234 9.16 -2.80 -18.74
N ASN A 235 8.55 -1.62 -18.52
CA ASN A 235 7.88 -1.30 -17.27
C ASN A 235 6.72 -2.24 -16.99
N THR A 236 5.86 -2.48 -17.98
CA THR A 236 4.69 -3.36 -17.85
C THR A 236 5.11 -4.77 -17.47
N MET A 237 6.10 -5.34 -18.15
CA MET A 237 6.61 -6.67 -17.84
C MET A 237 7.22 -6.74 -16.44
N SER A 238 7.95 -5.70 -16.01
CA SER A 238 8.51 -5.62 -14.65
C SER A 238 7.42 -5.52 -13.58
N MET A 239 6.33 -4.77 -13.84
CA MET A 239 5.23 -4.56 -12.90
C MET A 239 4.43 -5.83 -12.57
N PHE A 240 4.46 -6.86 -13.42
CA PHE A 240 3.92 -8.18 -13.07
C PHE A 240 4.62 -8.82 -11.86
N GLY A 241 5.85 -8.40 -11.54
CA GLY A 241 6.53 -8.82 -10.33
C GLY A 241 5.78 -8.43 -9.05
N ALA A 242 4.98 -7.35 -9.07
CA ALA A 242 4.30 -6.84 -7.88
C ALA A 242 3.29 -7.84 -7.27
N PRO A 243 2.28 -8.33 -8.01
CA PRO A 243 1.38 -9.36 -7.50
C PRO A 243 2.14 -10.68 -7.23
N PHE A 244 3.15 -11.02 -8.02
CA PHE A 244 3.92 -12.25 -7.85
C PHE A 244 4.72 -12.26 -6.54
N GLY A 245 5.36 -11.15 -6.19
CA GLY A 245 6.06 -10.96 -4.93
C GLY A 245 5.13 -11.12 -3.73
N ILE A 246 3.95 -10.50 -3.78
CA ILE A 246 2.95 -10.65 -2.71
C ILE A 246 2.43 -12.08 -2.61
N PHE A 247 2.29 -12.79 -3.73
CA PHE A 247 1.88 -14.19 -3.70
C PHE A 247 2.95 -15.08 -3.04
N ILE A 248 4.22 -14.94 -3.45
CA ILE A 248 5.33 -15.73 -2.88
C ILE A 248 5.47 -15.46 -1.38
N VAL A 249 5.46 -14.18 -1.00
CA VAL A 249 5.69 -13.80 0.39
C VAL A 249 4.60 -14.37 1.29
N MET A 250 3.34 -14.42 0.84
CA MET A 250 2.27 -15.07 1.59
C MET A 250 2.52 -16.54 1.92
N LEU A 251 3.23 -17.26 1.06
CA LEU A 251 3.50 -18.69 1.24
C LEU A 251 4.72 -18.97 2.13
N VAL A 252 5.64 -18.01 2.18
CA VAL A 252 6.97 -18.18 2.79
C VAL A 252 7.13 -17.41 4.09
N MET A 253 6.35 -16.35 4.29
CA MET A 253 6.55 -15.40 5.39
C MET A 253 6.51 -16.07 6.77
N ASP A 254 5.61 -17.02 7.00
CA ASP A 254 5.51 -17.74 8.27
C ASP A 254 6.55 -18.85 8.46
N LYS A 255 7.33 -19.16 7.43
CA LYS A 255 8.38 -20.20 7.46
C LYS A 255 9.77 -19.65 7.76
N ILE A 256 10.01 -18.36 7.51
CA ILE A 256 11.32 -17.72 7.66
C ILE A 256 11.30 -16.76 8.86
N PRO A 257 12.32 -16.79 9.74
CA PRO A 257 12.44 -15.81 10.81
C PRO A 257 12.42 -14.37 10.28
N ARG A 258 11.63 -13.50 10.91
CA ARG A 258 11.37 -12.13 10.43
C ARG A 258 12.67 -11.35 10.18
N LYS A 259 13.62 -11.42 11.11
CA LYS A 259 14.95 -10.79 11.01
C LYS A 259 15.69 -11.20 9.73
N THR A 260 15.82 -12.50 9.50
CA THR A 260 16.51 -13.07 8.33
C THR A 260 15.81 -12.69 7.03
N MET A 261 14.48 -12.72 7.03
CA MET A 261 13.68 -12.36 5.87
C MET A 261 13.85 -10.88 5.49
N GLY A 262 13.73 -9.96 6.45
CA GLY A 262 13.88 -8.53 6.19
C GLY A 262 15.28 -8.17 5.68
N MET A 263 16.33 -8.69 6.33
CA MET A 263 17.71 -8.48 5.89
C MET A 263 17.97 -9.08 4.51
N GLY A 264 17.54 -10.32 4.29
CA GLY A 264 17.73 -11.02 3.01
C GLY A 264 17.06 -10.30 1.85
N LEU A 265 15.82 -9.85 2.03
CA LEU A 265 15.09 -9.09 1.01
C LEU A 265 15.79 -7.76 0.68
N LEU A 266 16.21 -6.99 1.69
CA LEU A 266 16.87 -5.71 1.47
C LEU A 266 18.24 -5.86 0.77
N ILE A 267 19.02 -6.89 1.14
CA ILE A 267 20.30 -7.18 0.48
C ILE A 267 20.06 -7.61 -0.97
N LEU A 268 19.09 -8.49 -1.22
CA LEU A 268 18.73 -8.92 -2.58
C LEU A 268 18.28 -7.73 -3.44
N ILE A 269 17.45 -6.84 -2.89
CA ILE A 269 17.02 -5.61 -3.58
C ILE A 269 18.22 -4.72 -3.92
N ALA A 270 19.17 -4.54 -2.98
CA ALA A 270 20.36 -3.73 -3.22
C ALA A 270 21.24 -4.31 -4.33
N VAL A 271 21.52 -5.62 -4.28
CA VAL A 271 22.35 -6.32 -5.27
C VAL A 271 21.67 -6.33 -6.63
N LEU A 272 20.40 -6.73 -6.70
CA LEU A 272 19.65 -6.76 -7.96
C LEU A 272 19.45 -5.36 -8.53
N GLY A 273 19.21 -4.35 -7.69
CA GLY A 273 19.09 -2.96 -8.12
C GLY A 273 20.39 -2.46 -8.76
N TYR A 274 21.54 -2.77 -8.15
CA TYR A 274 22.83 -2.43 -8.74
C TYR A 274 23.06 -3.15 -10.08
N ILE A 275 22.85 -4.47 -10.13
CA ILE A 275 22.97 -5.26 -11.37
C ILE A 275 22.03 -4.70 -12.45
N TYR A 276 20.80 -4.38 -12.08
CA TYR A 276 19.79 -3.80 -12.96
C TYR A 276 20.24 -2.47 -13.56
N SER A 277 20.89 -1.61 -12.79
CA SER A 277 21.39 -0.31 -13.27
C SER A 277 22.45 -0.42 -14.37
N LEU A 278 23.13 -1.56 -14.48
CA LEU A 278 24.16 -1.83 -15.49
C LEU A 278 23.59 -2.43 -16.78
N GLN A 279 22.31 -2.82 -16.80
CA GLN A 279 21.74 -3.53 -17.93
C GLN A 279 21.38 -2.59 -19.06
N THR A 280 21.75 -2.99 -20.29
CA THR A 280 21.39 -2.30 -21.54
C THR A 280 20.56 -3.18 -22.47
N SER A 281 20.55 -4.50 -22.25
CA SER A 281 19.76 -5.45 -23.03
C SER A 281 18.31 -5.47 -22.56
N MET A 282 17.36 -5.30 -23.50
CA MET A 282 15.92 -5.29 -23.23
C MET A 282 15.44 -6.57 -22.51
N LEU A 283 16.00 -7.74 -22.89
CA LEU A 283 15.67 -9.02 -22.26
C LEU A 283 16.13 -9.04 -20.80
N LEU A 284 17.36 -8.62 -20.52
CA LEU A 284 17.92 -8.61 -19.17
C LEU A 284 17.23 -7.56 -18.28
N ILE A 285 16.91 -6.38 -18.83
CA ILE A 285 16.11 -5.37 -18.13
C ILE A 285 14.76 -5.94 -17.74
N THR A 286 14.09 -6.67 -18.63
CA THR A 286 12.78 -7.29 -18.34
C THR A 286 12.89 -8.35 -17.24
N LEU A 287 13.82 -9.30 -17.39
CA LEU A 287 13.96 -10.41 -16.46
C LEU A 287 14.40 -9.93 -15.08
N ILE A 288 15.48 -9.14 -15.00
CA ILE A 288 15.99 -8.62 -13.73
C ILE A 288 14.99 -7.64 -13.12
N GLY A 289 14.31 -6.82 -13.93
CA GLY A 289 13.25 -5.92 -13.47
C GLY A 289 12.07 -6.66 -12.85
N PHE A 290 11.60 -7.73 -13.47
CA PHE A 290 10.55 -8.59 -12.91
C PHE A 290 10.95 -9.16 -11.54
N PHE A 291 12.17 -9.71 -11.43
CA PHE A 291 12.64 -10.23 -10.14
C PHE A 291 12.86 -9.13 -9.10
N LEU A 292 13.43 -7.99 -9.49
CA LEU A 292 13.62 -6.84 -8.61
C LEU A 292 12.28 -6.38 -8.04
N ILE A 293 11.27 -6.13 -8.89
CA ILE A 293 9.93 -5.72 -8.45
C ILE A 293 9.29 -6.82 -7.59
N THR A 294 9.50 -8.09 -7.92
CA THR A 294 9.06 -9.23 -7.09
C THR A 294 9.60 -9.10 -5.66
N PHE A 295 10.91 -8.95 -5.47
CA PHE A 295 11.51 -8.82 -4.14
C PHE A 295 11.12 -7.52 -3.43
N VAL A 296 10.96 -6.43 -4.17
CA VAL A 296 10.46 -5.15 -3.62
C VAL A 296 9.06 -5.34 -3.03
N TYR A 297 8.14 -6.00 -3.74
CA TYR A 297 6.78 -6.22 -3.23
C TYR A 297 6.67 -7.32 -2.18
N MET A 298 7.57 -8.31 -2.18
CA MET A 298 7.78 -9.18 -1.01
C MET A 298 8.15 -8.33 0.22
N TYR A 299 9.08 -7.38 0.07
CA TYR A 299 9.50 -6.49 1.15
C TYR A 299 8.38 -5.53 1.59
N VAL A 300 7.59 -4.99 0.66
CA VAL A 300 6.43 -4.13 0.97
C VAL A 300 5.44 -4.85 1.88
N CYS A 301 5.08 -6.08 1.54
CA CYS A 301 4.17 -6.89 2.36
C CYS A 301 4.78 -7.22 3.73
N TYR A 302 6.05 -7.66 3.74
CA TYR A 302 6.80 -7.92 4.98
C TYR A 302 6.82 -6.69 5.91
N ALA A 303 7.22 -5.52 5.39
CA ALA A 303 7.40 -4.30 6.16
C ALA A 303 6.06 -3.79 6.73
N SER A 304 5.05 -3.64 5.87
CA SER A 304 3.79 -2.98 6.23
C SER A 304 2.79 -3.89 6.95
N ALA A 305 2.65 -5.15 6.54
CA ALA A 305 1.60 -6.03 7.05
C ALA A 305 2.06 -6.87 8.25
N VAL A 306 3.37 -7.11 8.41
CA VAL A 306 3.89 -8.08 9.37
C VAL A 306 4.90 -7.47 10.32
N TYR A 307 6.04 -6.98 9.83
CA TYR A 307 7.11 -6.49 10.71
C TYR A 307 6.66 -5.32 11.57
N VAL A 308 6.13 -4.26 10.96
CA VAL A 308 5.71 -3.07 11.72
C VAL A 308 4.59 -3.40 12.72
N PRO A 309 3.53 -4.15 12.39
CA PRO A 309 2.51 -4.50 13.38
C PRO A 309 2.98 -5.48 14.48
N GLU A 310 4.02 -6.28 14.26
CA GLU A 310 4.52 -7.29 15.21
C GLU A 310 5.55 -6.75 16.21
N ILE A 311 6.29 -5.69 15.88
CA ILE A 311 7.32 -5.14 16.80
C ILE A 311 6.74 -4.45 18.04
N TRP A 312 5.43 -4.24 18.13
CA TRP A 312 4.80 -3.50 19.23
C TRP A 312 4.16 -4.41 20.28
N PRO A 313 4.15 -4.01 21.57
CA PRO A 313 3.26 -4.64 22.54
C PRO A 313 1.79 -4.31 22.17
N THR A 314 0.86 -5.17 22.56
CA THR A 314 -0.57 -5.07 22.21
C THR A 314 -1.15 -3.67 22.47
N GLU A 315 -0.82 -3.09 23.61
CA GLU A 315 -1.33 -1.79 24.08
C GLU A 315 -0.83 -0.59 23.24
N ALA A 316 0.38 -0.68 22.69
CA ALA A 316 1.00 0.39 21.90
C ALA A 316 0.90 0.14 20.39
N LYS A 317 0.41 -1.01 19.95
CA LYS A 317 0.43 -1.46 18.55
C LYS A 317 -0.20 -0.48 17.58
N LEU A 318 -1.39 0.01 17.89
CA LEU A 318 -2.14 0.88 16.98
C LEU A 318 -1.48 2.27 16.87
N ARG A 319 -1.07 2.86 18.00
CA ARG A 319 -0.42 4.19 18.04
C ARG A 319 1.00 4.15 17.47
N GLY A 320 1.79 3.14 17.84
CA GLY A 320 3.17 2.94 17.37
C GLY A 320 3.22 2.67 15.87
N SER A 321 2.37 1.76 15.36
CA SER A 321 2.28 1.49 13.93
C SER A 321 1.83 2.74 13.16
N GLY A 322 0.88 3.50 13.71
CA GLY A 322 0.41 4.76 13.12
C GLY A 322 1.53 5.80 13.00
N LEU A 323 2.31 6.01 14.07
CA LEU A 323 3.44 6.95 14.08
C LEU A 323 4.54 6.52 13.09
N ALA A 324 4.93 5.25 13.09
CA ALA A 324 5.93 4.74 12.15
C ALA A 324 5.47 4.89 10.68
N ASN A 325 4.18 4.63 10.40
CA ASN A 325 3.60 4.84 9.07
C ASN A 325 3.55 6.32 8.67
N ALA A 326 3.27 7.22 9.63
CA ALA A 326 3.30 8.65 9.40
C ALA A 326 4.72 9.09 8.96
N VAL A 327 5.75 8.68 9.69
CA VAL A 327 7.15 8.97 9.34
C VAL A 327 7.55 8.34 8.00
N GLY A 328 7.20 7.07 7.77
CA GLY A 328 7.45 6.39 6.49
C GLY A 328 6.80 7.09 5.30
N ARG A 329 5.61 7.69 5.46
CA ARG A 329 4.96 8.45 4.38
C ARG A 329 5.65 9.77 4.07
N ILE A 330 6.38 10.37 5.02
CA ILE A 330 7.18 11.57 4.75
C ILE A 330 8.32 11.25 3.78
N SER A 331 8.95 10.07 3.88
CA SER A 331 9.96 9.68 2.90
C SER A 331 9.36 9.48 1.51
N GLY A 332 8.11 9.03 1.39
CA GLY A 332 7.40 9.00 0.11
C GLY A 332 7.19 10.37 -0.54
N ILE A 333 7.20 11.46 0.25
CA ILE A 333 7.16 12.84 -0.26
C ILE A 333 8.56 13.28 -0.69
N ALA A 334 9.59 13.05 0.13
CA ALA A 334 10.94 13.54 -0.12
C ALA A 334 11.71 12.72 -1.18
N ALA A 335 11.50 11.41 -1.24
CA ALA A 335 12.29 10.51 -2.07
C ALA A 335 12.21 10.83 -3.57
N PRO A 336 11.02 11.11 -4.17
CA PRO A 336 10.96 11.48 -5.59
C PRO A 336 11.78 12.74 -5.93
N TYR A 337 11.84 13.73 -5.04
CA TYR A 337 12.66 14.92 -5.26
C TYR A 337 14.16 14.60 -5.21
N ALA A 338 14.59 13.77 -4.25
CA ALA A 338 15.97 13.31 -4.17
C ALA A 338 16.37 12.50 -5.43
N VAL A 339 15.48 11.62 -5.90
CA VAL A 339 15.67 10.86 -7.14
C VAL A 339 15.75 11.78 -8.34
N ALA A 340 14.90 12.79 -8.45
CA ALA A 340 14.93 13.76 -9.56
C ALA A 340 16.30 14.47 -9.66
N VAL A 341 16.82 14.94 -8.53
CA VAL A 341 18.14 15.61 -8.47
C VAL A 341 19.26 14.63 -8.78
N LEU A 342 19.23 13.42 -8.24
CA LEU A 342 20.26 12.40 -8.51
C LEU A 342 20.25 11.98 -9.98
N LEU A 343 19.06 11.83 -10.57
CA LEU A 343 18.93 11.43 -11.97
C LEU A 343 19.47 12.50 -12.91
N SER A 344 19.32 13.79 -12.58
CA SER A 344 19.85 14.88 -13.40
C SER A 344 21.36 15.12 -13.22
N SER A 345 21.91 14.86 -12.04
CA SER A 345 23.33 15.15 -11.72
C SER A 345 24.27 13.95 -11.81
N TYR A 346 23.82 12.77 -11.40
CA TYR A 346 24.62 11.53 -11.33
C TYR A 346 24.04 10.38 -12.18
N GLY A 347 22.97 10.64 -12.93
CA GLY A 347 22.33 9.66 -13.81
C GLY A 347 21.68 8.49 -13.07
N VAL A 348 21.44 7.41 -13.81
CA VAL A 348 20.74 6.21 -13.32
C VAL A 348 21.51 5.54 -12.18
N THR A 349 22.84 5.47 -12.28
CA THR A 349 23.69 4.84 -11.26
C THR A 349 23.56 5.52 -9.90
N GLY A 350 23.47 6.85 -9.84
CA GLY A 350 23.27 7.59 -8.58
C GLY A 350 21.97 7.21 -7.88
N VAL A 351 20.89 7.00 -8.64
CA VAL A 351 19.59 6.56 -8.09
C VAL A 351 19.70 5.16 -7.48
N PHE A 352 20.31 4.21 -8.17
CA PHE A 352 20.43 2.83 -7.66
C PHE A 352 21.43 2.71 -6.50
N ILE A 353 22.47 3.57 -6.44
CA ILE A 353 23.34 3.67 -5.26
C ILE A 353 22.55 4.15 -4.05
N LEU A 354 21.69 5.16 -4.18
CA LEU A 354 20.81 5.60 -3.09
C LEU A 354 19.91 4.46 -2.61
N LEU A 355 19.27 3.73 -3.54
CA LEU A 355 18.40 2.60 -3.19
C LEU A 355 19.17 1.49 -2.47
N GLY A 356 20.37 1.16 -2.94
CA GLY A 356 21.25 0.18 -2.30
C GLY A 356 21.70 0.61 -0.91
N ALA A 357 22.14 1.87 -0.77
CA ALA A 357 22.58 2.42 0.51
C ALA A 357 21.46 2.42 1.55
N VAL A 358 20.27 2.92 1.20
CA VAL A 358 19.10 2.89 2.09
C VAL A 358 18.75 1.47 2.50
N SER A 359 18.77 0.52 1.55
CA SER A 359 18.45 -0.88 1.82
C SER A 359 19.47 -1.53 2.76
N ILE A 360 20.77 -1.30 2.56
CA ILE A 360 21.83 -1.86 3.40
C ILE A 360 21.81 -1.25 4.81
N ILE A 361 21.65 0.08 4.92
CA ILE A 361 21.56 0.76 6.22
C ILE A 361 20.40 0.18 7.05
N VAL A 362 19.23 -0.01 6.43
CA VAL A 362 18.07 -0.56 7.12
C VAL A 362 18.25 -2.05 7.42
N ALA A 363 18.91 -2.82 6.55
CA ALA A 363 19.26 -4.21 6.84
C ALA A 363 20.16 -4.32 8.07
N ILE A 364 21.16 -3.44 8.19
CA ILE A 364 22.03 -3.37 9.38
C ILE A 364 21.23 -2.95 10.62
N ALA A 365 20.31 -1.98 10.50
CA ALA A 365 19.45 -1.57 11.60
C ALA A 365 18.55 -2.72 12.09
N ILE A 366 18.01 -3.56 11.19
CA ILE A 366 17.27 -4.77 11.57
C ILE A 366 18.20 -5.79 12.26
N ALA A 367 19.44 -5.90 11.80
CA ALA A 367 20.42 -6.86 12.34
C ALA A 367 20.80 -6.56 13.80
N THR A 368 20.98 -5.28 14.14
CA THR A 368 21.50 -4.84 15.44
C THR A 368 20.44 -4.73 16.54
N HIS A 369 19.17 -4.59 16.17
CA HIS A 369 18.12 -4.19 17.12
C HIS A 369 17.41 -5.36 17.84
N TRP A 370 17.80 -6.61 17.56
CA TRP A 370 17.25 -7.83 18.17
C TRP A 370 18.22 -8.52 19.16
N ASN A 371 19.19 -7.78 19.70
CA ASN A 371 20.03 -8.24 20.82
C ASN A 371 19.54 -7.67 22.16
#